data_AF-A0A828QVQ2-F1
#
_entry.id   AF-A0A828QVQ2-F1
#
_cell.length_a   1.000
_cell.length_b   1.000
_cell.length_c   1.000
_cell.angle_alpha   90.00
_cell.angle_beta   90.00
_cell.angle_gamma   90.00
#
_symmetry.space_group_name_H-M   'P 1'
#
loop_
_entity.id
_entity.type
_entity.pdbx_description
1 polymer ?
#
loop_
_entity_poly.entity_id
_entity_poly.type
_entity_poly.pdbx_seq_one_letter_code
_entity_poly.pdbx_strand_id
1 'polypeptide(L)'
;MMQFSKEEKKELKELYGKLRTLYEERANMEVLRKEREDKLKDEFAFALDLKNKQGELQSSKVKMPLVSALIDELYKDKPNKKEIEYELMQEYKNLIKNKKINEEALKAMISAEESLEENISFIKEAYKESTFCSKESLDALTLILKDEFKLLLSDAYEKAGYETKAIKDKAELERLSLSIKELLGI
;
A
#
# COMPACT_ATOMS: atom_id res chain seq x y z
N MET A 1 -11.33 -17.69 -35.18
CA MET A 1 -9.98 -18.08 -34.73
C MET A 1 -8.96 -17.38 -35.61
N MET A 2 -7.99 -16.67 -35.02
CA MET A 2 -6.91 -16.05 -35.78
C MET A 2 -5.98 -17.14 -36.32
N GLN A 3 -5.76 -17.21 -37.64
CA GLN A 3 -4.84 -18.16 -38.25
C GLN A 3 -3.51 -17.45 -38.55
N PHE A 4 -2.45 -17.83 -37.83
CA PHE A 4 -1.10 -17.38 -38.12
C PHE A 4 -0.53 -18.04 -39.38
N SER A 5 0.17 -17.24 -40.18
CA SER A 5 1.00 -17.68 -41.31
C SER A 5 2.12 -18.63 -40.86
N LYS A 6 2.80 -19.29 -41.80
CA LYS A 6 3.93 -20.19 -41.48
C LYS A 6 5.12 -19.41 -40.95
N GLU A 7 5.31 -18.21 -41.48
CA GLU A 7 6.36 -17.25 -41.14
C GLU A 7 6.15 -16.74 -39.70
N GLU A 8 4.94 -16.29 -39.36
CA GLU A 8 4.59 -15.88 -37.99
C GLU A 8 4.78 -17.03 -36.99
N LYS A 9 4.38 -18.26 -37.34
CA LYS A 9 4.58 -19.43 -36.47
C LYS A 9 6.05 -19.71 -36.21
N LYS A 10 6.92 -19.55 -37.21
CA LYS A 10 8.36 -19.74 -37.07
C LYS A 10 8.97 -18.66 -36.17
N GLU A 11 8.65 -17.41 -36.43
CA GLU A 11 9.12 -16.27 -35.63
C GLU A 11 8.67 -16.39 -34.16
N LEU A 12 7.40 -16.73 -33.91
CA LEU A 12 6.87 -16.94 -32.57
C LEU A 12 7.60 -18.07 -31.83
N LYS A 13 7.96 -19.16 -32.52
CA LYS A 13 8.70 -20.27 -31.92
C LYS A 13 10.12 -19.86 -31.54
N GLU A 14 10.80 -19.09 -32.40
CA GLU A 14 12.14 -18.57 -32.13
C GLU A 14 12.13 -17.54 -30.99
N LEU A 15 11.16 -16.62 -30.99
CA LEU A 15 10.96 -15.64 -29.93
C LEU A 15 10.66 -16.33 -28.59
N TYR A 16 9.78 -17.33 -28.59
CA TYR A 16 9.49 -18.12 -27.40
C TYR A 16 10.75 -18.77 -26.82
N GLY A 17 11.58 -19.38 -27.66
CA GLY A 17 12.86 -19.96 -27.23
C GLY A 17 13.77 -18.92 -26.58
N LYS A 18 13.96 -17.78 -27.24
CA LYS A 18 14.78 -16.66 -26.72
C LYS A 18 14.24 -16.14 -25.38
N LEU A 19 12.94 -15.85 -25.30
CA LEU A 19 12.32 -15.34 -24.09
C LEU A 19 12.40 -16.34 -22.95
N ARG A 20 12.15 -17.63 -23.22
CA ARG A 20 12.28 -18.68 -22.21
C ARG A 20 13.68 -18.70 -21.60
N THR A 21 14.72 -18.69 -22.43
CA THR A 21 16.12 -18.65 -21.95
C THR A 21 16.38 -17.40 -21.11
N LEU A 22 15.94 -16.22 -21.55
CA LEU A 22 16.10 -14.98 -20.77
C LEU A 22 15.36 -15.04 -19.42
N TYR A 23 14.19 -15.68 -19.35
CA TYR A 23 13.48 -15.87 -18.09
C TYR A 23 14.19 -16.87 -17.16
N GLU A 24 14.75 -17.94 -17.69
CA GLU A 24 15.56 -18.90 -16.93
C GLU A 24 16.83 -18.21 -16.36
N GLU A 25 17.53 -17.43 -17.18
CA GLU A 25 18.68 -16.63 -16.75
C GLU A 25 18.29 -15.62 -15.67
N ARG A 26 17.18 -14.89 -15.86
CA ARG A 26 16.67 -13.94 -14.87
C ARG A 26 16.36 -14.62 -13.53
N ALA A 27 15.75 -15.81 -13.55
CA ALA A 27 15.46 -16.56 -12.33
C ALA A 27 16.75 -16.87 -11.55
N ASN A 28 17.81 -17.31 -12.24
CA ASN A 28 19.11 -17.54 -11.63
C ASN A 28 19.73 -16.25 -11.07
N MET A 29 19.60 -15.12 -11.78
CA MET A 29 20.08 -13.82 -11.30
C MET A 29 19.32 -13.34 -10.04
N GLU A 30 18.01 -13.60 -9.94
CA GLU A 30 17.23 -13.26 -8.75
C GLU A 30 17.66 -14.09 -7.53
N VAL A 31 17.96 -15.39 -7.71
CA VAL A 31 18.52 -16.24 -6.65
C VAL A 31 19.88 -15.70 -6.19
N LEU A 32 20.81 -15.44 -7.13
CA LEU A 32 22.13 -14.88 -6.81
C LEU A 32 22.03 -13.51 -6.11
N ARG A 33 21.08 -12.67 -6.53
CA ARG A 33 20.80 -11.39 -5.89
C ARG A 33 20.36 -11.59 -4.45
N LYS A 34 19.48 -12.56 -4.20
CA LYS A 34 18.97 -12.88 -2.86
C LYS A 34 20.08 -13.37 -1.93
N GLU A 35 20.93 -14.27 -2.40
CA GLU A 35 22.10 -14.75 -1.63
C GLU A 35 23.05 -13.61 -1.24
N ARG A 36 23.31 -12.68 -2.17
CA ARG A 36 24.16 -11.50 -1.91
C ARG A 36 23.50 -10.54 -0.92
N GLU A 37 22.18 -10.34 -1.05
CA GLU A 37 21.41 -9.53 -0.11
C GLU A 37 21.50 -10.09 1.31
N ASP A 38 21.33 -11.40 1.47
CA ASP A 38 21.36 -12.03 2.80
C ASP A 38 22.76 -11.96 3.43
N LYS A 39 23.83 -12.19 2.65
CA LYS A 39 25.20 -11.94 3.12
C LYS A 39 25.43 -10.49 3.56
N LEU A 40 24.93 -9.53 2.78
CA LEU A 40 25.06 -8.12 3.11
C LEU A 40 24.30 -7.76 4.40
N LYS A 41 23.14 -8.39 4.65
CA LYS A 41 22.45 -8.21 5.95
C LYS A 41 23.30 -8.70 7.11
N ASP A 42 23.95 -9.85 6.97
CA ASP A 42 24.83 -10.40 8.02
C ASP A 42 25.99 -9.44 8.31
N GLU A 43 26.62 -8.89 7.26
CA GLU A 43 27.69 -7.89 7.35
C GLU A 43 27.22 -6.63 8.11
N PHE A 44 26.08 -6.06 7.73
CA PHE A 44 25.51 -4.90 8.42
C PHE A 44 25.13 -5.22 9.86
N ALA A 45 24.50 -6.37 10.12
CA ALA A 45 24.11 -6.78 11.46
C ALA A 45 25.33 -6.97 12.36
N PHE A 46 26.41 -7.54 11.83
CA PHE A 46 27.68 -7.66 12.52
C PHE A 46 28.29 -6.29 12.83
N ALA A 47 28.38 -5.41 11.82
CA ALA A 47 28.96 -4.07 11.97
C ALA A 47 28.17 -3.17 12.95
N LEU A 48 26.86 -3.35 13.03
CA LEU A 48 25.96 -2.64 13.95
C LEU A 48 25.79 -3.32 15.32
N ASP A 49 26.51 -4.44 15.56
CA ASP A 49 26.39 -5.29 16.75
C ASP A 49 24.93 -5.69 17.08
N LEU A 50 24.15 -6.00 16.05
CA LEU A 50 22.76 -6.44 16.19
C LEU A 50 22.73 -7.90 16.60
N LYS A 51 22.83 -8.17 17.91
CA LYS A 51 22.75 -9.51 18.49
C LYS A 51 21.54 -9.66 19.41
N ASN A 52 21.07 -10.89 19.59
CA ASN A 52 20.12 -11.22 20.65
C ASN A 52 20.86 -11.44 21.99
N LYS A 53 20.12 -11.77 23.06
CA LYS A 53 20.69 -12.03 24.39
C LYS A 53 21.64 -13.24 24.42
N GLN A 54 21.52 -14.12 23.43
CA GLN A 54 22.34 -15.33 23.25
C GLN A 54 23.59 -15.06 22.39
N GLY A 55 23.78 -13.83 21.88
CA GLY A 55 24.92 -13.45 21.06
C GLY A 55 24.77 -13.77 19.57
N GLU A 56 23.61 -14.28 19.13
CA GLU A 56 23.35 -14.60 17.72
C GLU A 56 23.00 -13.34 16.94
N LEU A 57 23.56 -13.20 15.73
CA LEU A 57 23.28 -12.08 14.85
C LEU A 57 21.79 -12.02 14.46
N GLN A 58 21.29 -10.79 14.35
CA GLN A 58 19.89 -10.47 14.08
C GLN A 58 19.76 -9.76 12.72
N SER A 59 20.22 -10.44 11.66
CA SER A 59 20.24 -9.93 10.28
C SER A 59 18.87 -9.53 9.74
N SER A 60 17.80 -10.11 10.27
CA SER A 60 16.41 -9.73 9.97
C SER A 60 16.04 -8.30 10.41
N LYS A 61 16.81 -7.71 11.33
CA LYS A 61 16.63 -6.31 11.76
C LYS A 61 17.21 -5.31 10.76
N VAL A 62 18.11 -5.73 9.87
CA VAL A 62 18.68 -4.88 8.82
C VAL A 62 17.62 -4.60 7.75
N LYS A 63 17.38 -3.31 7.50
CA LYS A 63 16.38 -2.85 6.52
C LYS A 63 17.02 -2.64 5.16
N MET A 64 17.02 -3.69 4.34
CA MET A 64 17.58 -3.61 2.98
C MET A 64 17.04 -2.51 2.09
N PRO A 65 15.77 -2.05 2.19
CA PRO A 65 15.33 -0.88 1.44
C PRO A 65 16.13 0.40 1.76
N LEU A 66 16.61 0.57 3.01
CA LEU A 66 17.48 1.69 3.38
C LEU A 66 18.88 1.49 2.81
N VAL A 67 19.45 0.30 2.96
CA VAL A 67 20.76 -0.06 2.40
C VAL A 67 20.77 0.12 0.87
N SER A 68 19.70 -0.28 0.20
CA SER A 68 19.57 -0.14 -1.26
C SER A 68 19.50 1.32 -1.69
N ALA A 69 18.79 2.17 -0.94
CA ALA A 69 18.76 3.61 -1.20
C ALA A 69 20.17 4.22 -1.06
N LEU A 70 20.92 3.84 -0.02
CA LEU A 70 22.29 4.28 0.19
C LEU A 70 23.25 3.75 -0.89
N ILE A 71 23.08 2.53 -1.36
CA ILE A 71 23.89 2.00 -2.47
C ILE A 71 23.62 2.79 -3.75
N ASP A 72 22.35 3.07 -4.03
CA ASP A 72 21.94 3.85 -5.20
C ASP A 72 22.48 5.29 -5.13
N GLU A 73 22.52 5.88 -3.94
CA GLU A 73 23.13 7.19 -3.70
C GLU A 73 24.65 7.19 -3.85
N LEU A 74 25.34 6.37 -3.07
CA LEU A 74 26.79 6.40 -2.94
C LEU A 74 27.51 5.85 -4.17
N TYR A 75 26.87 4.98 -4.95
CA TYR A 75 27.52 4.25 -6.04
C TYR A 75 26.81 4.36 -7.40
N LYS A 76 25.63 4.98 -7.47
CA LYS A 76 24.90 5.14 -8.74
C LYS A 76 24.41 6.56 -9.00
N ASP A 77 24.85 7.54 -8.20
CA ASP A 77 24.49 8.96 -8.32
C ASP A 77 22.97 9.20 -8.35
N LYS A 78 22.20 8.38 -7.61
CA LYS A 78 20.74 8.54 -7.51
C LYS A 78 20.35 9.24 -6.21
N PRO A 79 19.42 10.20 -6.23
CA PRO A 79 19.00 10.89 -5.03
C PRO A 79 18.32 9.94 -4.03
N ASN A 80 18.71 10.06 -2.77
CA ASN A 80 18.12 9.33 -1.66
C ASN A 80 16.80 9.98 -1.23
N LYS A 81 15.69 9.56 -1.85
CA LYS A 81 14.35 10.10 -1.56
C LYS A 81 13.96 10.00 -0.08
N LYS A 82 14.48 9.00 0.65
CA LYS A 82 14.15 8.82 2.07
C LYS A 82 14.83 9.86 2.96
N GLU A 83 16.05 10.26 2.61
CA GLU A 83 16.74 11.34 3.31
C GLU A 83 16.05 12.67 3.05
N ILE A 84 15.73 12.98 1.79
CA ILE A 84 15.00 14.18 1.40
C ILE A 84 13.66 14.29 2.14
N GLU A 85 12.89 13.19 2.21
CA GLU A 85 11.63 13.14 2.97
C GLU A 85 11.86 13.37 4.48
N TYR A 86 12.92 12.82 5.05
CA TYR A 86 13.26 12.99 6.46
C TYR A 86 13.67 14.44 6.79
N GLU A 87 14.49 15.06 5.94
CA GLU A 87 14.90 16.46 6.08
C GLU A 87 13.67 17.38 6.04
N LEU A 88 12.80 17.20 5.04
CA LEU A 88 11.55 17.95 4.93
C LEU A 88 10.64 17.74 6.15
N MET A 89 10.58 16.51 6.68
CA MET A 89 9.85 16.23 7.91
C MET A 89 10.44 16.98 9.12
N GLN A 90 11.78 17.09 9.24
CA GLN A 90 12.40 17.89 10.30
C GLN A 90 12.07 19.38 10.15
N GLU A 91 12.04 19.90 8.92
CA GLU A 91 11.61 21.28 8.66
C GLU A 91 10.17 21.52 9.14
N TYR A 92 9.22 20.67 8.73
CA TYR A 92 7.83 20.77 9.16
C TYR A 92 7.68 20.66 10.68
N LYS A 93 8.39 19.72 11.30
CA LYS A 93 8.44 19.57 12.76
C LYS A 93 8.94 20.84 13.45
N ASN A 94 9.97 21.49 12.89
CA ASN A 94 10.51 22.74 13.41
C ASN A 94 9.50 23.89 13.26
N LEU A 95 8.75 23.98 12.17
CA LEU A 95 7.70 24.99 12.00
C LEU A 95 6.60 24.83 13.05
N ILE A 96 6.15 23.60 13.31
CA ILE A 96 5.13 23.29 14.32
C ILE A 96 5.64 23.62 15.73
N LYS A 97 6.81 23.11 16.11
CA LYS A 97 7.37 23.32 17.47
C LYS A 97 7.61 24.79 17.79
N ASN A 98 8.02 25.57 16.80
CA ASN A 98 8.29 27.00 16.97
C ASN A 98 7.03 27.87 16.73
N LYS A 99 5.83 27.28 16.73
CA LYS A 99 4.54 27.98 16.59
C LYS A 99 4.45 28.87 15.35
N LYS A 100 5.09 28.47 14.26
CA LYS A 100 4.99 29.14 12.96
C LYS A 100 3.77 28.70 12.14
N ILE A 101 3.02 27.71 12.65
CA ILE A 101 1.79 27.19 12.09
C ILE A 101 0.63 27.53 13.03
N ASN A 102 -0.55 27.80 12.49
CA ASN A 102 -1.76 28.10 13.26
C ASN A 102 -2.12 26.91 14.19
N GLU A 103 -2.09 27.14 15.50
CA GLU A 103 -2.37 26.14 16.53
C GLU A 103 -3.83 25.64 16.49
N GLU A 104 -4.79 26.49 16.12
CA GLU A 104 -6.19 26.10 15.99
C GLU A 104 -6.40 25.13 14.83
N ALA A 105 -5.72 25.35 13.70
CA ALA A 105 -5.77 24.45 12.56
C ALA A 105 -5.19 23.06 12.92
N LEU A 106 -4.11 23.03 13.69
CA LEU A 106 -3.52 21.77 14.18
C LEU A 106 -4.48 21.03 15.12
N LYS A 107 -5.12 21.74 16.06
CA LYS A 107 -6.11 21.16 16.97
C LYS A 107 -7.35 20.65 16.23
N ALA A 108 -7.82 21.39 15.24
CA ALA A 108 -8.95 20.99 14.41
C ALA A 108 -8.62 19.70 13.64
N MET A 109 -7.40 19.56 13.11
CA MET A 109 -6.96 18.34 12.44
C MET A 109 -6.94 17.15 13.40
N ILE A 110 -6.34 17.30 14.59
CA ILE A 110 -6.28 16.24 15.61
C ILE A 110 -7.70 15.81 16.02
N SER A 111 -8.59 16.77 16.29
CA SER A 111 -9.97 16.47 16.67
C SER A 111 -10.75 15.76 15.56
N ALA A 112 -10.48 16.09 14.28
CA ALA A 112 -11.07 15.38 13.16
C ALA A 112 -10.57 13.93 13.07
N GLU A 113 -9.27 13.69 13.31
CA GLU A 113 -8.71 12.33 13.37
C GLU A 113 -9.34 11.51 14.51
N GLU A 114 -9.43 12.08 15.71
CA GLU A 114 -10.08 11.44 16.87
C GLU A 114 -11.54 11.09 16.58
N SER A 115 -12.30 12.01 15.97
CA SER A 115 -13.70 11.77 15.60
C SER A 115 -13.86 10.64 14.59
N LEU A 116 -12.91 10.50 13.65
CA LEU A 116 -12.90 9.39 12.68
C LEU A 116 -12.58 8.05 13.37
N GLU A 117 -11.63 8.02 14.31
CA GLU A 117 -11.31 6.82 15.09
C GLU A 117 -12.47 6.36 15.97
N GLU A 118 -13.18 7.31 16.60
CA GLU A 118 -14.41 7.04 17.35
C GLU A 118 -15.50 6.47 16.45
N ASN A 119 -15.74 7.08 15.27
CA ASN A 119 -16.72 6.57 14.32
C ASN A 119 -16.42 5.14 13.87
N ILE A 120 -15.15 4.83 13.58
CA ILE A 120 -14.72 3.45 13.25
C ILE A 120 -15.03 2.48 14.39
N SER A 121 -14.84 2.93 15.64
CA SER A 121 -15.14 2.13 16.83
C SER A 121 -16.64 1.89 16.99
N PHE A 122 -17.47 2.92 16.81
CA PHE A 122 -18.93 2.78 16.83
C PHE A 122 -19.45 1.84 15.74
N ILE A 123 -18.90 1.89 14.53
CA ILE A 123 -19.25 0.94 13.46
C ILE A 123 -18.95 -0.50 13.93
N LYS A 124 -17.77 -0.75 14.50
CA LYS A 124 -17.41 -2.09 15.01
C LYS A 124 -18.33 -2.55 16.13
N GLU A 125 -18.75 -1.65 17.00
CA GLU A 125 -19.69 -1.94 18.09
C GLU A 125 -21.07 -2.28 17.55
N ALA A 126 -21.58 -1.53 16.57
CA ALA A 126 -22.86 -1.84 15.90
C ALA A 126 -22.89 -3.26 15.30
N TYR A 127 -21.78 -3.72 14.70
CA TYR A 127 -21.67 -5.10 14.23
C TYR A 127 -21.70 -6.12 15.38
N LYS A 128 -21.07 -5.82 16.53
CA LYS A 128 -21.06 -6.72 17.70
C LYS A 128 -22.42 -6.83 18.37
N GLU A 129 -23.22 -5.77 18.33
CA GLU A 129 -24.59 -5.75 18.87
C GLU A 129 -25.56 -6.57 18.02
N SER A 130 -25.20 -6.92 16.78
CA SER A 130 -26.00 -7.79 15.94
C SER A 130 -26.00 -9.23 16.47
N THR A 131 -27.15 -9.67 16.98
CA THR A 131 -27.30 -10.96 17.68
C THR A 131 -27.94 -12.06 16.83
N PHE A 132 -28.62 -11.69 15.74
CA PHE A 132 -29.37 -12.61 14.89
C PHE A 132 -28.76 -12.82 13.50
N CYS A 133 -27.73 -12.05 13.13
CA CYS A 133 -27.07 -12.15 11.83
C CYS A 133 -25.94 -13.18 11.89
N SER A 134 -25.83 -14.02 10.86
CA SER A 134 -24.69 -14.92 10.72
C SER A 134 -23.43 -14.13 10.35
N LYS A 135 -22.25 -14.70 10.65
CA LYS A 135 -20.97 -14.11 10.26
C LYS A 135 -20.88 -13.88 8.74
N GLU A 136 -21.34 -14.84 7.95
CA GLU A 136 -21.35 -14.75 6.49
C GLU A 136 -22.20 -13.57 5.99
N SER A 137 -23.37 -13.35 6.60
CA SER A 137 -24.22 -12.20 6.28
C SER A 137 -23.58 -10.86 6.66
N LEU A 138 -22.91 -10.78 7.82
CA LEU A 138 -22.21 -9.56 8.25
C LEU A 138 -20.97 -9.26 7.41
N ASP A 139 -20.23 -10.28 7.01
CA ASP A 139 -19.08 -10.14 6.11
C ASP A 139 -19.52 -9.66 4.72
N ALA A 140 -20.61 -10.23 4.17
CA ALA A 140 -21.21 -9.78 2.92
C ALA A 140 -21.70 -8.32 3.01
N LEU A 141 -22.41 -7.96 4.09
CA LEU A 141 -22.85 -6.59 4.34
C LEU A 141 -21.67 -5.62 4.44
N THR A 142 -20.60 -6.00 5.13
CA THR A 142 -19.38 -5.19 5.26
C THR A 142 -18.75 -4.90 3.91
N LEU A 143 -18.67 -5.90 3.03
CA LEU A 143 -18.11 -5.71 1.69
C LEU A 143 -18.93 -4.68 0.91
N ILE A 144 -20.26 -4.78 0.97
CA ILE A 144 -21.08 -3.87 0.15
C ILE A 144 -21.12 -2.46 0.72
N LEU A 145 -21.19 -2.30 2.05
CA LEU A 145 -21.12 -0.98 2.68
C LEU A 145 -19.75 -0.29 2.46
N LYS A 146 -18.65 -1.05 2.35
CA LYS A 146 -17.36 -0.48 1.95
C LYS A 146 -17.37 0.08 0.54
N ASP A 147 -18.09 -0.57 -0.36
CA ASP A 147 -18.23 -0.12 -1.74
C ASP A 147 -19.20 1.06 -1.86
N GLU A 148 -20.31 1.05 -1.13
CA GLU A 148 -21.22 2.21 -1.03
C GLU A 148 -20.54 3.41 -0.38
N PHE A 149 -19.71 3.20 0.64
CA PHE A 149 -18.93 4.27 1.27
C PHE A 149 -18.02 4.99 0.26
N LYS A 150 -17.46 4.30 -0.75
CA LYS A 150 -16.65 4.96 -1.79
C LYS A 150 -17.47 5.95 -2.61
N LEU A 151 -18.73 5.61 -2.93
CA LEU A 151 -19.64 6.51 -3.63
C LEU A 151 -20.00 7.70 -2.74
N LEU A 152 -20.42 7.44 -1.51
CA LEU A 152 -20.78 8.48 -0.54
C LEU A 152 -19.62 9.45 -0.29
N LEU A 153 -18.40 8.92 -0.20
CA LEU A 153 -17.19 9.72 -0.01
C LEU A 153 -16.89 10.58 -1.25
N SER A 154 -17.00 10.02 -2.46
CA SER A 154 -16.82 10.78 -3.71
C SER A 154 -17.84 11.91 -3.79
N ASP A 155 -19.12 11.62 -3.56
CA ASP A 155 -20.18 12.62 -3.61
C ASP A 155 -19.98 13.71 -2.54
N ALA A 156 -19.54 13.33 -1.33
CA ALA A 156 -19.24 14.28 -0.27
C ALA A 156 -18.05 15.18 -0.62
N TYR A 157 -16.99 14.63 -1.21
CA TYR A 157 -15.84 15.38 -1.69
C TYR A 157 -16.20 16.33 -2.82
N GLU A 158 -16.98 15.87 -3.82
CA GLU A 158 -17.48 16.70 -4.91
C GLU A 158 -18.32 17.87 -4.37
N LYS A 159 -19.25 17.60 -3.43
CA LYS A 159 -20.07 18.64 -2.78
C LYS A 159 -19.23 19.64 -1.98
N ALA A 160 -18.14 19.19 -1.38
CA ALA A 160 -17.20 20.03 -0.64
C ALA A 160 -16.18 20.74 -1.55
N GLY A 161 -16.23 20.53 -2.87
CA GLY A 161 -15.36 21.19 -3.85
C GLY A 161 -13.97 20.55 -4.01
N TYR A 162 -13.78 19.32 -3.53
CA TYR A 162 -12.53 18.57 -3.73
C TYR A 162 -12.57 17.79 -5.06
N GLU A 163 -11.41 17.69 -5.72
CA GLU A 163 -11.26 16.82 -6.88
C GLU A 163 -11.40 15.35 -6.48
N THR A 164 -12.32 14.65 -7.14
CA THR A 164 -12.50 13.21 -6.96
C THR A 164 -11.89 12.44 -8.11
N LYS A 165 -11.34 11.27 -7.78
CA LYS A 165 -10.91 10.32 -8.80
C LYS A 165 -12.14 9.62 -9.35
N ALA A 166 -12.16 9.42 -10.66
CA ALA A 166 -13.19 8.61 -11.31
C ALA A 166 -13.21 7.20 -10.68
N ILE A 167 -14.37 6.80 -10.20
CA ILE A 167 -14.61 5.44 -9.73
C ILE A 167 -14.75 4.55 -10.96
N LYS A 168 -13.82 3.59 -11.11
CA LYS A 168 -13.69 2.74 -12.29
C LYS A 168 -15.00 2.05 -12.70
N ASP A 169 -15.80 1.64 -11.71
CA ASP A 169 -17.02 0.86 -11.89
C ASP A 169 -18.23 1.53 -11.21
N LYS A 170 -18.36 2.87 -11.32
CA LYS A 170 -19.40 3.66 -10.63
C LYS A 170 -20.82 3.09 -10.82
N ALA A 171 -21.18 2.74 -12.05
CA ALA A 171 -22.50 2.19 -12.37
C ALA A 171 -22.78 0.83 -11.72
N GLU A 172 -21.75 0.01 -11.48
CA GLU A 172 -21.90 -1.27 -10.78
C GLU A 172 -22.13 -1.05 -9.28
N LEU A 173 -21.39 -0.11 -8.68
CA LEU A 173 -21.57 0.25 -7.27
C LEU A 173 -22.95 0.87 -7.01
N GLU A 174 -23.44 1.72 -7.93
CA GLU A 174 -24.78 2.31 -7.84
C GLU A 174 -25.87 1.23 -7.90
N ARG A 175 -25.70 0.20 -8.75
CA ARG A 175 -26.61 -0.95 -8.82
C ARG A 175 -26.60 -1.77 -7.54
N LEU A 176 -25.42 -2.06 -6.98
CA LEU A 176 -25.29 -2.80 -5.71
C LEU A 176 -25.96 -2.06 -4.55
N SER A 177 -25.77 -0.74 -4.46
CA SER A 177 -26.45 0.11 -3.46
C SER A 177 -27.98 0.03 -3.62
N LEU A 178 -28.50 0.10 -4.85
CA LEU A 178 -29.93 -0.01 -5.10
C LEU A 178 -30.48 -1.39 -4.72
N SER A 179 -29.80 -2.48 -5.11
CA SER A 179 -30.23 -3.84 -4.77
C SER A 179 -30.24 -4.11 -3.26
N ILE A 180 -29.33 -3.50 -2.49
CA ILE A 180 -29.37 -3.58 -1.03
C ILE A 180 -30.55 -2.82 -0.46
N LYS A 181 -30.77 -1.58 -0.93
CA LYS A 181 -31.89 -0.74 -0.49
C LYS A 181 -33.22 -1.47 -0.71
N GLU A 182 -33.39 -2.06 -1.89
CA GLU A 182 -34.53 -2.92 -2.22
C GLU A 182 -34.65 -4.13 -1.27
N LEU A 183 -33.55 -4.83 -0.98
CA LEU A 183 -33.54 -5.98 -0.07
C LEU A 183 -33.87 -5.60 1.38
N LEU A 184 -33.43 -4.41 1.82
CA LEU A 184 -33.66 -3.87 3.16
C LEU A 184 -35.01 -3.12 3.29
N GLY A 185 -35.72 -2.89 2.18
CA GLY A 185 -36.99 -2.16 2.17
C GLY A 185 -36.85 -0.67 2.50
N ILE A 186 -35.70 -0.06 2.19
CA ILE A 186 -35.38 1.36 2.41
C ILE A 186 -35.12 2.10 1.11
#